data_AF-A0A521SH34-F1
#
_entry.id   AF-A0A521SH34-F1
#
_cell.length_a   1.000
_cell.length_b   1.000
_cell.length_c   1.000
_cell.angle_alpha   90.00
_cell.angle_beta   90.00
_cell.angle_gamma   90.00
#
_symmetry.space_group_name_H-M   'P 1'
#
loop_
_entity.id
_entity.type
_entity.pdbx_description
1 polymer ?
#
loop_
_entity_poly.entity_id
_entity_poly.type
_entity_poly.pdbx_seq_one_letter_code
_entity_poly.pdbx_strand_id
1 'polypeptide(L)'
;MFRRLPFLTMVVSPDRPDGRRRAMKATELLREDHETLRELFERLKLSRDREELLPTVEKEIRIHSQVEETLFYPAVREVDGAWVDAALDAHQQVEELLEDLIDAVEEEEEFERIVVDLETHLNVHMDEEEGRIFPQVDERLEEQLDELGSQISQMRSELEEEWREAA
;
A
#
# COMPACT_ATOMS: atom_id res chain seq x y z
N MET A 1 -66.43 31.26 18.24
CA MET A 1 -64.96 31.11 18.32
C MET A 1 -64.66 29.64 18.50
N PHE A 2 -63.90 29.02 17.60
CA PHE A 2 -63.10 27.78 17.76
C PHE A 2 -62.82 27.25 16.34
N ARG A 3 -61.66 27.62 15.77
CA ARG A 3 -61.09 26.89 14.61
C ARG A 3 -59.94 26.04 15.16
N ARG A 4 -60.10 24.72 15.10
CA ARG A 4 -59.01 23.76 15.31
C ARG A 4 -58.08 23.82 14.09
N LEU A 5 -56.79 23.99 14.33
CA LEU A 5 -55.73 23.78 13.33
C LEU A 5 -55.31 22.30 13.34
N PRO A 6 -54.97 21.70 12.18
CA PRO A 6 -54.49 20.32 12.16
C PRO A 6 -53.02 20.26 12.59
N PHE A 7 -52.69 19.23 13.37
CA PHE A 7 -51.33 18.83 13.71
C PHE A 7 -50.58 18.43 12.42
N LEU A 8 -49.48 19.12 12.15
CA LEU A 8 -48.52 18.73 11.12
C LEU A 8 -47.60 17.67 11.71
N THR A 9 -47.75 16.42 11.28
CA THR A 9 -46.84 15.32 11.62
C THR A 9 -45.49 15.59 10.95
N MET A 10 -44.47 15.88 11.74
CA MET A 10 -43.09 15.99 11.27
C MET A 10 -42.60 14.57 10.92
N VAL A 11 -42.49 14.28 9.62
CA VAL A 11 -41.84 13.08 9.11
C VAL A 11 -40.34 13.23 9.40
N VAL A 12 -39.79 12.30 10.17
CA VAL A 12 -38.33 12.12 10.32
C VAL A 12 -37.82 11.54 9.00
N SER A 13 -37.05 12.32 8.25
CA SER A 13 -36.34 11.87 7.05
C SER A 13 -35.21 10.91 7.44
N PRO A 14 -34.99 9.81 6.71
CA PRO A 14 -33.87 8.92 6.95
C PRO A 14 -32.54 9.57 6.53
N ASP A 15 -31.47 9.13 7.20
CA ASP A 15 -30.08 9.56 7.06
C ASP A 15 -29.67 9.96 5.65
N ARG A 16 -29.04 11.14 5.55
CA ARG A 16 -28.21 11.49 4.40
C ARG A 16 -26.85 10.81 4.62
N PRO A 17 -26.30 10.08 3.64
CA PRO A 17 -24.91 9.66 3.73
C PRO A 17 -24.03 10.91 3.83
N ASP A 18 -23.20 10.97 4.87
CA ASP A 18 -22.24 12.05 5.06
C ASP A 18 -21.34 12.12 3.81
N GLY A 19 -21.37 13.26 3.13
CA GLY A 19 -20.65 13.50 1.88
C GLY A 19 -19.17 13.82 2.07
N ARG A 20 -18.59 13.51 3.24
CA ARG A 20 -17.14 13.46 3.40
C ARG A 20 -16.67 12.19 2.71
N ARG A 21 -15.75 12.32 1.75
CA ARG A 21 -14.98 11.16 1.30
C ARG A 21 -14.42 10.50 2.55
N ARG A 22 -14.88 9.28 2.86
CA ARG A 22 -14.29 8.48 3.93
C ARG A 22 -12.80 8.38 3.61
N ALA A 23 -11.95 8.63 4.61
CA ALA A 23 -10.51 8.40 4.44
C ALA A 23 -10.32 6.94 3.98
N MET A 24 -9.40 6.71 3.06
CA MET A 24 -9.14 5.36 2.57
C MET A 24 -8.61 4.50 3.71
N LYS A 25 -9.02 3.24 3.74
CA LYS A 25 -8.51 2.27 4.69
C LYS A 25 -7.04 1.96 4.39
N ALA A 26 -6.28 1.57 5.40
CA ALA A 26 -4.90 1.10 5.23
C ALA A 26 -4.76 0.05 4.12
N THR A 27 -5.62 -0.98 4.11
CA THR A 27 -5.62 -2.06 3.11
C THR A 27 -6.05 -1.60 1.71
N GLU A 28 -6.72 -0.45 1.57
CA GLU A 28 -7.03 0.13 0.26
C GLU A 28 -5.81 0.88 -0.29
N LEU A 29 -5.11 1.64 0.57
CA LEU A 29 -3.89 2.36 0.19
C LEU A 29 -2.75 1.40 -0.19
N LEU A 30 -2.55 0.32 0.56
CA LEU A 30 -1.52 -0.67 0.23
C LEU A 30 -1.82 -1.40 -1.08
N ARG A 31 -3.11 -1.64 -1.41
CA ARG A 31 -3.48 -2.18 -2.74
C ARG A 31 -3.13 -1.21 -3.88
N GLU A 32 -3.26 0.10 -3.67
CA GLU A 32 -2.85 1.10 -4.67
C GLU A 32 -1.32 1.09 -4.89
N ASP A 33 -0.53 0.87 -3.83
CA ASP A 33 0.91 0.64 -3.96
C ASP A 33 1.19 -0.60 -4.78
N HIS A 34 0.50 -1.70 -4.51
CA HIS A 34 0.73 -2.96 -5.23
C HIS A 34 0.40 -2.82 -6.71
N GLU A 35 -0.69 -2.12 -7.06
CA GLU A 35 -1.01 -1.79 -8.45
C GLU A 35 0.11 -0.96 -9.09
N THR A 36 0.57 0.08 -8.39
CA THR A 36 1.68 0.95 -8.85
C THR A 36 2.97 0.16 -9.08
N LEU A 37 3.35 -0.73 -8.15
CA LEU A 37 4.53 -1.58 -8.26
C LEU A 37 4.40 -2.53 -9.45
N ARG A 38 3.27 -3.23 -9.61
CA ARG A 38 3.02 -4.10 -10.76
C ARG A 38 3.14 -3.35 -12.09
N GLU A 39 2.57 -2.15 -12.19
CA GLU A 39 2.71 -1.31 -13.39
C GLU A 39 4.15 -0.87 -13.65
N LEU A 40 4.92 -0.55 -12.61
CA LEU A 40 6.31 -0.17 -12.74
C LEU A 40 7.17 -1.32 -13.26
N PHE A 41 6.95 -2.56 -12.80
CA PHE A 41 7.68 -3.73 -13.30
C PHE A 41 7.32 -4.06 -14.75
N GLU A 42 6.05 -3.95 -15.14
CA GLU A 42 5.65 -4.07 -16.54
C GLU A 42 6.37 -3.03 -17.42
N ARG A 43 6.48 -1.79 -16.94
CA ARG A 43 7.23 -0.73 -17.64
C ARG A 43 8.73 -1.02 -17.68
N LEU A 44 9.32 -1.49 -16.57
CA LEU A 44 10.75 -1.78 -16.47
C LEU A 44 11.18 -2.86 -17.47
N LYS A 45 10.38 -3.93 -17.62
CA LYS A 45 10.62 -5.01 -18.60
C LYS A 45 10.51 -4.56 -20.06
N LEU A 46 9.73 -3.53 -20.36
CA LEU A 46 9.49 -3.04 -21.72
C LEU A 46 10.36 -1.84 -22.09
N SER A 47 10.98 -1.18 -21.11
CA SER A 47 11.73 0.06 -21.30
C SER A 47 13.13 -0.20 -21.83
N ARG A 48 13.60 0.72 -22.68
CA ARG A 48 15.03 0.84 -23.03
C ARG A 48 15.77 1.84 -22.15
N ASP A 49 15.03 2.67 -21.42
CA ASP A 49 15.52 3.73 -20.55
C ASP A 49 15.38 3.27 -19.09
N ARG A 50 15.99 2.12 -18.75
CA ARG A 50 15.92 1.53 -17.41
C ARG A 50 16.57 2.41 -16.34
N GLU A 51 17.61 3.15 -16.70
CA GLU A 51 18.27 4.13 -15.82
C GLU A 51 17.32 5.23 -15.33
N GLU A 52 16.32 5.62 -16.14
CA GLU A 52 15.33 6.63 -15.75
C GLU A 52 14.23 6.05 -14.84
N LEU A 53 13.92 4.76 -15.00
CA LEU A 53 12.86 4.09 -14.24
C LEU A 53 13.33 3.55 -12.88
N LEU A 54 14.57 3.08 -12.78
CA LEU A 54 15.10 2.47 -11.56
C LEU A 54 14.97 3.36 -10.32
N PRO A 55 15.28 4.67 -10.35
CA PRO A 55 15.10 5.53 -9.17
C PRO A 55 13.64 5.59 -8.71
N THR A 56 12.68 5.47 -9.65
CA THR A 56 11.25 5.42 -9.29
C THR A 56 10.90 4.08 -8.66
N VAL A 57 11.39 2.97 -9.22
CA VAL A 57 11.17 1.61 -8.68
C VAL A 57 11.74 1.49 -7.28
N GLU A 58 12.99 1.92 -7.08
CA GLU A 58 13.66 1.92 -5.77
C GLU A 58 12.85 2.71 -4.74
N LYS A 59 12.47 3.95 -5.09
CA LYS A 59 11.69 4.81 -4.21
C LYS A 59 10.36 4.16 -3.82
N GLU A 60 9.58 3.64 -4.76
CA GLU A 60 8.27 3.05 -4.44
C GLU A 60 8.40 1.79 -3.57
N ILE A 61 9.36 0.90 -3.85
CA ILE A 61 9.59 -0.31 -3.02
C ILE A 61 9.97 0.08 -1.59
N ARG A 62 10.89 1.03 -1.43
CA ARG A 62 11.37 1.46 -0.10
C ARG A 62 10.30 2.19 0.70
N ILE A 63 9.52 3.07 0.07
CA ILE A 63 8.41 3.74 0.75
C ILE A 63 7.36 2.71 1.18
N HIS A 64 6.98 1.81 0.27
CA HIS A 64 5.99 0.77 0.54
C HIS A 64 6.41 -0.12 1.73
N SER A 65 7.59 -0.74 1.66
CA SER A 65 8.11 -1.59 2.73
C SER A 65 8.23 -0.85 4.07
N GLN A 66 8.74 0.38 4.06
CA GLN A 66 8.91 1.16 5.29
C GLN A 66 7.57 1.52 5.94
N VAL A 67 6.56 1.86 5.14
CA VAL A 67 5.19 2.11 5.61
C VAL A 67 4.61 0.85 6.27
N GLU A 68 4.77 -0.31 5.62
CA GLU A 68 4.25 -1.56 6.15
C GLU A 68 4.91 -1.96 7.45
N GLU A 69 6.24 -1.96 7.50
CA GLU A 69 7.00 -2.35 8.68
C GLU A 69 6.76 -1.43 9.88
N THR A 70 6.57 -0.14 9.61
CA THR A 70 6.41 0.87 10.67
C THR A 70 4.99 0.94 11.22
N LEU A 71 3.99 0.82 10.36
CA LEU A 71 2.59 1.07 10.72
C LEU A 71 1.71 -0.16 10.58
N PHE A 72 1.81 -0.88 9.46
CA PHE A 72 0.90 -1.97 9.16
C PHE A 72 1.22 -3.23 9.96
N TYR A 73 2.44 -3.75 9.88
CA TYR A 73 2.86 -4.99 10.54
C TYR A 73 2.72 -4.99 12.05
N PRO A 74 2.99 -3.89 12.79
CA PRO A 74 2.67 -3.84 14.22
C PRO A 74 1.19 -4.11 14.51
N ALA A 75 0.28 -3.61 13.68
CA ALA A 75 -1.15 -3.88 13.81
C ALA A 75 -1.50 -5.33 13.40
N VAL A 76 -0.88 -5.86 12.33
CA VAL A 76 -1.11 -7.23 11.86
C VAL A 76 -0.53 -8.28 12.80
N ARG A 77 0.49 -7.96 13.61
CA ARG A 77 1.13 -8.93 14.51
C ARG A 77 0.16 -9.53 15.53
N GLU A 78 -0.89 -8.80 15.92
CA GLU A 78 -1.97 -9.31 16.78
C GLU A 78 -2.95 -10.25 16.04
N VAL A 79 -2.96 -10.20 14.70
CA VAL A 79 -3.79 -11.05 13.83
C VAL A 79 -3.04 -12.34 13.46
N ASP A 80 -1.81 -12.21 12.97
CA ASP A 80 -0.96 -13.32 12.51
C ASP A 80 0.54 -12.97 12.64
N GLY A 81 1.09 -13.06 13.85
CA GLY A 81 2.49 -12.75 14.11
C GLY A 81 3.50 -13.66 13.40
N ALA A 82 3.15 -14.92 13.13
CA ALA A 82 4.03 -15.84 12.41
C ALA A 82 4.16 -15.45 10.94
N TRP A 83 3.07 -14.98 10.33
CA TRP A 83 3.16 -14.40 9.00
C TRP A 83 3.96 -13.09 8.98
N VAL A 84 3.80 -12.21 9.97
CA VAL A 84 4.60 -10.98 10.03
C VAL A 84 6.10 -11.27 10.04
N ASP A 85 6.53 -12.28 10.81
CA ASP A 85 7.95 -12.68 10.81
C ASP A 85 8.40 -13.15 9.41
N ALA A 86 7.57 -13.91 8.69
CA ALA A 86 7.87 -14.34 7.32
C ALA A 86 7.81 -13.21 6.29
N ALA A 87 6.93 -12.22 6.47
CA ALA A 87 6.82 -11.04 5.62
C ALA A 87 8.07 -10.15 5.74
N LEU A 88 8.61 -9.99 6.96
CA LEU A 88 9.87 -9.28 7.19
C LEU A 88 11.06 -9.99 6.50
N ASP A 89 11.11 -11.32 6.54
CA ASP A 89 12.12 -12.08 5.78
C ASP A 89 11.95 -11.88 4.26
N ALA A 90 10.71 -11.79 3.77
CA ALA A 90 10.44 -11.52 2.35
C ALA A 90 10.86 -10.10 1.94
N HIS A 91 10.61 -9.09 2.78
CA HIS A 91 11.08 -7.71 2.57
C HIS A 91 12.59 -7.63 2.51
N GLN A 92 13.29 -8.33 3.41
CA GLN A 92 14.74 -8.38 3.35
C GLN A 92 15.22 -8.96 2.00
N GLN A 93 14.61 -10.04 1.52
CA GLN A 93 14.98 -10.62 0.24
C GLN A 93 14.71 -9.68 -0.95
N VAL A 94 13.60 -8.93 -0.90
CA VAL A 94 13.25 -7.91 -1.89
C VAL A 94 14.28 -6.78 -1.90
N GLU A 95 14.71 -6.30 -0.73
CA GLU A 95 15.73 -5.26 -0.61
C GLU A 95 17.08 -5.73 -1.18
N GLU A 96 17.52 -6.95 -0.85
CA GLU A 96 18.75 -7.53 -1.40
C GLU A 96 18.71 -7.63 -2.94
N LEU A 97 17.57 -8.08 -3.51
CA LEU A 97 17.38 -8.14 -4.96
C LEU A 97 17.30 -6.75 -5.61
N LEU A 98 16.78 -5.75 -4.90
CA LEU A 98 16.73 -4.37 -5.37
C LEU A 98 18.15 -3.76 -5.43
N GLU A 99 18.98 -4.02 -4.43
CA GLU A 99 20.40 -3.62 -4.44
C GLU A 99 21.14 -4.26 -5.62
N ASP A 100 20.99 -5.58 -5.79
CA ASP A 100 21.57 -6.31 -6.94
C ASP A 100 21.10 -5.72 -8.29
N LEU A 101 19.82 -5.35 -8.39
CA LEU A 101 19.24 -4.78 -9.60
C LEU A 101 19.87 -3.43 -9.96
N ILE A 102 20.09 -2.59 -8.95
CA ILE A 102 20.71 -1.26 -9.10
C ILE A 102 22.16 -1.42 -9.57
N ASP A 103 22.91 -2.36 -8.98
CA ASP A 103 24.29 -2.65 -9.35
C ASP A 103 24.40 -3.23 -10.78
N ALA A 104 23.40 -3.99 -11.22
CA ALA A 104 23.34 -4.60 -12.54
C ALA A 104 22.79 -3.67 -13.66
N VAL A 105 22.58 -2.36 -13.40
CA VAL A 105 21.95 -1.44 -14.36
C VAL A 105 22.63 -1.35 -15.74
N GLU A 106 23.93 -1.62 -15.85
CA GLU A 106 24.66 -1.64 -17.14
C GLU A 106 24.75 -3.06 -17.76
N GLU A 107 24.36 -4.11 -17.02
CA GLU A 107 24.54 -5.51 -17.39
C GLU A 107 23.23 -6.12 -17.91
N GLU A 108 23.02 -6.11 -19.23
CA GLU A 108 21.73 -6.48 -19.87
C GLU A 108 21.14 -7.82 -19.37
N GLU A 109 21.91 -8.91 -19.44
CA GLU A 109 21.44 -10.26 -19.07
C GLU A 109 21.20 -10.43 -17.56
N GLU A 110 22.11 -9.89 -16.73
CA GLU A 110 22.01 -9.92 -15.26
C GLU A 110 20.78 -9.11 -14.80
N PHE A 111 20.61 -7.91 -15.35
CA PHE A 111 19.49 -7.03 -15.07
C PHE A 111 18.15 -7.70 -15.39
N GLU A 112 17.98 -8.25 -16.59
CA GLU A 112 16.73 -8.90 -16.98
C GLU A 112 16.38 -10.06 -16.05
N ARG A 113 17.38 -10.86 -15.64
CA ARG A 113 17.20 -11.94 -14.68
C ARG A 113 16.73 -11.40 -13.33
N ILE A 114 17.41 -10.39 -12.78
CA ILE A 114 17.08 -9.82 -11.47
C ILE A 114 15.70 -9.16 -11.49
N VAL A 115 15.32 -8.45 -12.57
CA VAL A 115 13.97 -7.88 -12.70
C VAL A 115 12.90 -8.97 -12.56
N VAL A 116 13.08 -10.11 -13.22
CA VAL A 116 12.13 -11.23 -13.15
C VAL A 116 12.11 -11.84 -11.74
N ASP A 117 13.26 -12.03 -11.12
CA ASP A 117 13.37 -12.59 -9.77
C ASP A 117 12.70 -11.64 -8.75
N LEU A 118 13.03 -10.35 -8.77
CA LEU A 118 12.46 -9.32 -7.89
C LEU A 118 10.95 -9.18 -8.08
N GLU A 119 10.46 -9.12 -9.32
CA GLU A 119 9.02 -9.09 -9.63
C GLU A 119 8.29 -10.32 -9.07
N THR A 120 8.92 -11.49 -9.17
CA THR A 120 8.33 -12.74 -8.68
C THR A 120 8.20 -12.69 -7.16
N HIS A 121 9.24 -12.28 -6.44
CA HIS A 121 9.21 -12.15 -4.99
C HIS A 121 8.19 -11.12 -4.50
N LEU A 122 8.15 -9.94 -5.13
CA LEU A 122 7.15 -8.92 -4.83
C LEU A 122 5.72 -9.41 -5.07
N ASN A 123 5.44 -10.04 -6.21
CA ASN A 123 4.09 -10.53 -6.49
C ASN A 123 3.64 -11.61 -5.50
N VAL A 124 4.53 -12.53 -5.10
CA VAL A 124 4.20 -13.54 -4.08
C VAL A 124 3.85 -12.85 -2.75
N HIS A 125 4.63 -11.85 -2.33
CA HIS A 125 4.36 -11.07 -1.12
C HIS A 125 3.00 -10.35 -1.19
N MET A 126 2.80 -9.52 -2.23
CA MET A 126 1.58 -8.73 -2.44
C MET A 126 0.33 -9.62 -2.56
N ASP A 127 0.42 -10.78 -3.23
CA ASP A 127 -0.70 -11.69 -3.41
C ASP A 127 -1.09 -12.40 -2.10
N GLU A 128 -0.11 -12.75 -1.25
CA GLU A 128 -0.38 -13.26 0.11
C GLU A 128 -1.05 -12.21 0.98
N GLU A 129 -0.60 -10.96 0.89
CA GLU A 129 -1.22 -9.86 1.60
C GLU A 129 -2.66 -9.62 1.17
N GLU A 130 -2.88 -9.40 -0.13
CA GLU A 130 -4.20 -9.11 -0.68
C GLU A 130 -5.18 -10.28 -0.51
N GLY A 131 -4.70 -11.50 -0.72
CA GLY A 131 -5.52 -12.71 -0.74
C GLY A 131 -5.80 -13.29 0.65
N ARG A 132 -4.90 -13.10 1.60
CA ARG A 132 -4.99 -13.76 2.91
C ARG A 132 -4.98 -12.79 4.09
N ILE A 133 -4.11 -11.78 4.10
CA ILE A 133 -3.93 -10.91 5.26
C ILE A 133 -4.94 -9.76 5.28
N PHE A 134 -5.06 -9.00 4.19
CA PHE A 134 -5.97 -7.87 4.12
C PHE A 134 -7.41 -8.25 4.47
N PRO A 135 -7.99 -9.40 4.04
CA PRO A 135 -9.31 -9.81 4.49
C PRO A 135 -9.41 -10.04 6.01
N GLN A 136 -8.36 -10.60 6.64
CA GLN A 136 -8.35 -10.83 8.09
C GLN A 136 -8.21 -9.52 8.87
N VAL A 137 -7.40 -8.59 8.36
CA VAL A 137 -7.23 -7.26 8.94
C VAL A 137 -8.53 -6.45 8.77
N ASP A 138 -9.14 -6.49 7.59
CA ASP A 138 -10.43 -5.87 7.28
C ASP A 138 -11.54 -6.34 8.23
N GLU A 139 -11.54 -7.62 8.60
CA GLU A 139 -12.50 -8.20 9.54
C GLU A 139 -12.17 -7.85 11.01
N ARG A 140 -10.91 -7.96 11.43
CA ARG A 140 -10.52 -7.91 12.85
C ARG A 140 -10.18 -6.51 13.35
N LEU A 141 -9.73 -5.64 12.47
CA LEU A 141 -9.25 -4.29 12.78
C LEU A 141 -10.12 -3.19 12.13
N GLU A 142 -11.36 -3.50 11.75
CA GLU A 142 -12.25 -2.59 11.01
C GLU A 142 -12.31 -1.18 11.62
N GLU A 143 -12.39 -1.09 12.95
CA GLU A 143 -12.49 0.19 13.68
C GLU A 143 -11.20 1.02 13.64
N GLN A 144 -10.05 0.38 13.40
CA GLN A 144 -8.71 1.01 13.40
C GLN A 144 -8.24 1.38 11.98
N LEU A 145 -8.83 0.81 10.94
CA LEU A 145 -8.33 0.91 9.56
C LEU A 145 -8.37 2.32 8.95
N ASP A 146 -9.38 3.11 9.31
CA ASP A 146 -9.49 4.50 8.83
C ASP A 146 -8.39 5.38 9.47
N GLU A 147 -8.07 5.14 10.75
CA GLU A 147 -6.98 5.84 11.45
C GLU A 147 -5.62 5.39 10.93
N LEU A 148 -5.41 4.08 10.79
CA LEU A 148 -4.18 3.52 10.24
C LEU A 148 -3.95 4.01 8.80
N GLY A 149 -5.00 4.06 7.97
CA GLY A 149 -4.92 4.61 6.62
C GLY A 149 -4.53 6.09 6.60
N SER A 150 -5.00 6.87 7.57
CA SER A 150 -4.59 8.27 7.73
C SER A 150 -3.10 8.40 8.12
N GLN A 151 -2.60 7.54 9.01
CA GLN A 151 -1.19 7.50 9.40
C GLN A 151 -0.29 7.08 8.23
N ILE A 152 -0.70 6.05 7.47
CA ILE A 152 -0.01 5.59 6.26
C ILE A 152 0.06 6.72 5.23
N SER A 153 -1.05 7.40 4.96
CA SER A 153 -1.09 8.51 4.00
C SER A 153 -0.15 9.64 4.39
N GLN A 154 -0.09 9.96 5.69
CA GLN A 154 0.80 10.99 6.22
C GLN A 154 2.26 10.57 6.07
N MET A 155 2.64 9.39 6.57
CA MET A 155 4.01 8.89 6.51
C MET A 155 4.50 8.77 5.06
N ARG A 156 3.67 8.26 4.15
CA ARG A 156 3.98 8.23 2.71
C ARG A 156 4.31 9.62 2.20
N SER A 157 3.48 10.61 2.51
CA SER A 157 3.67 11.99 2.04
C SER A 157 5.00 12.58 2.55
N GLU A 158 5.35 12.29 3.81
CA GLU A 158 6.62 12.72 4.42
C GLU A 158 7.81 12.05 3.73
N LEU A 159 7.76 10.73 3.54
CA LEU A 159 8.82 9.99 2.82
C LEU A 159 8.96 10.46 1.37
N GLU A 160 7.87 10.64 0.64
CA GLU A 160 7.90 11.17 -0.73
C GLU A 160 8.52 12.58 -0.80
N GLU A 161 8.34 13.40 0.22
CA GLU A 161 9.00 14.70 0.33
C GLU A 161 10.50 14.55 0.60
N GLU A 162 10.89 13.69 1.54
CA GLU A 162 12.31 13.38 1.81
C GLU A 162 13.04 12.88 0.56
N TRP A 163 12.44 11.94 -0.18
CA TRP A 163 13.00 11.44 -1.43
C TRP A 163 13.08 12.51 -2.53
N ARG A 164 12.13 13.45 -2.55
CA ARG A 164 12.15 14.58 -3.49
C ARG A 164 13.26 15.59 -3.16
N GLU A 165 13.56 15.78 -1.89
CA GLU A 165 14.64 16.67 -1.44
C GLU A 165 16.03 16.05 -1.58
N ALA A 166 16.12 14.71 -1.59
CA ALA A 166 17.36 13.96 -1.77
C ALA A 166 17.80 13.80 -3.24
N ALA A 167 16.88 13.99 -4.20
CA ALA A 167 17.11 13.87 -5.65
C ALA A 167 17.63 15.18 -6.29
#